data_AF-A0A957N0I9-F1
#
_entry.id   AF-A0A957N0I9-F1
#
_cell.length_a   1.000
_cell.length_b   1.000
_cell.length_c   1.000
_cell.angle_alpha   90.00
_cell.angle_beta   90.00
_cell.angle_gamma   90.00
#
_symmetry.space_group_name_H-M   'P 1'
#
loop_
_entity.id
_entity.type
_entity.pdbx_description
1 polymer ?
#
loop_
_entity_poly.entity_id
_entity_poly.type
_entity_poly.pdbx_seq_one_letter_code
_entity_poly.pdbx_strand_id
1 'polypeptide(L)'
;VLGEDYIRTAQAKGLSQRVVTVRHALRNALIPVVTYLGPLAAAVLTGSLVVEQIFAIPGMGRYFVTSISSRDYPMVMAVVVIYALIIVGVNLLVDILYTVIDPRIGHGN
;
A
#
# COMPACT_ATOMS: atom_id res chain seq x y z
N VAL A 1 1.45 19.00 -9.49
CA VAL A 1 0.14 19.19 -8.83
C VAL A 1 -0.21 20.66 -8.64
N LEU A 2 0.51 21.48 -7.86
CA LEU A 2 0.12 22.89 -7.59
C LEU A 2 0.30 23.89 -8.76
N GLY A 3 0.96 23.49 -9.85
CA GLY A 3 1.25 24.35 -11.01
C GLY A 3 0.45 24.01 -12.28
N GLU A 4 -0.52 23.10 -12.21
CA GLU A 4 -1.28 22.65 -13.38
C GLU A 4 -2.35 23.67 -13.81
N ASP A 5 -2.56 23.79 -15.12
CA ASP A 5 -3.47 24.78 -15.72
C ASP A 5 -4.92 24.66 -15.23
N TYR A 6 -5.36 23.48 -14.80
CA TYR A 6 -6.70 23.32 -14.19
C TYR A 6 -6.83 24.02 -12.83
N ILE A 7 -5.75 24.16 -12.06
CA ILE A 7 -5.75 24.90 -10.78
C ILE A 7 -5.84 26.39 -11.04
N ARG A 8 -5.10 26.88 -12.04
CA ARG A 8 -5.18 28.29 -12.49
C ARG A 8 -6.57 28.62 -13.03
N THR A 9 -7.19 27.70 -13.77
CA THR A 9 -8.56 27.86 -14.28
C THR A 9 -9.61 27.83 -13.16
N ALA A 10 -9.41 26.99 -12.13
CA ALA A 10 -10.30 26.95 -10.96
C ALA A 10 -10.22 28.22 -10.10
N GLN A 11 -9.01 28.79 -9.95
CA GLN A 11 -8.83 30.09 -9.30
C GLN A 11 -9.45 31.24 -10.11
N ALA A 12 -9.29 31.22 -11.44
CA ALA A 12 -9.92 32.20 -12.33
C ALA A 12 -11.47 32.15 -12.30
N LYS A 13 -12.05 31.01 -11.91
CA LYS A 13 -13.50 30.84 -11.68
C LYS A 13 -13.99 31.28 -10.29
N GLY A 14 -13.13 31.84 -9.44
CA GLY A 14 -13.51 32.38 -8.12
C GLY A 14 -13.72 31.33 -7.02
N LEU A 15 -13.31 30.08 -7.25
CA LEU A 15 -13.39 29.01 -6.23
C LEU A 15 -12.36 29.25 -5.13
N SER A 16 -12.79 29.11 -3.87
CA SER A 16 -11.91 29.33 -2.72
C SER A 16 -10.73 28.36 -2.75
N GLN A 17 -9.54 28.88 -2.43
CA GLN A 17 -8.27 28.14 -2.52
C GLN A 17 -8.29 26.86 -1.67
N ARG A 18 -9.03 26.85 -0.55
CA ARG A 18 -9.28 25.67 0.28
C ARG A 18 -10.03 24.56 -0.44
N VAL A 19 -11.05 24.89 -1.24
CA VAL A 19 -11.82 23.90 -2.01
C VAL A 19 -10.97 23.30 -3.13
N VAL A 20 -10.16 24.11 -3.81
CA VAL A 20 -9.24 23.64 -4.86
C VAL A 20 -8.15 22.73 -4.27
N THR A 21 -7.57 23.10 -3.13
CA THR A 21 -6.55 22.28 -2.46
C THR A 21 -7.13 20.95 -1.95
N VAL A 22 -8.28 20.96 -1.25
CA VAL A 22 -8.87 19.75 -0.68
C VAL A 22 -9.46 18.83 -1.75
N ARG A 23 -10.15 19.38 -2.75
CA ARG A 23 -10.90 18.57 -3.72
C ARG A 23 -10.07 18.14 -4.92
N HIS A 24 -9.03 18.89 -5.30
CA HIS A 24 -8.27 18.62 -6.53
C HIS A 24 -6.81 18.30 -6.25
N ALA A 25 -6.11 19.12 -5.47
CA ALA A 25 -4.70 18.86 -5.19
C ALA A 25 -4.49 17.65 -4.26
N LEU A 26 -5.28 17.51 -3.19
CA LEU A 26 -5.20 16.41 -2.24
C LEU A 26 -5.58 15.06 -2.87
N ARG A 27 -6.65 15.03 -3.66
CA ARG A 27 -7.06 13.80 -4.37
C ARG A 27 -5.99 13.32 -5.36
N ASN A 28 -5.39 14.22 -6.13
CA ASN A 28 -4.31 13.87 -7.07
C ASN A 28 -3.00 13.51 -6.35
N ALA A 29 -2.73 14.10 -5.19
CA ALA A 29 -1.55 13.77 -4.38
C ALA A 29 -1.68 12.44 -3.63
N LEU A 30 -2.91 11.99 -3.33
CA LEU A 30 -3.16 10.71 -2.63
C LEU A 30 -2.97 9.49 -3.54
N ILE A 31 -3.17 9.63 -4.86
CA ILE A 31 -2.98 8.54 -5.83
C ILE A 31 -1.59 7.89 -5.68
N PRO A 32 -0.46 8.62 -5.83
CA PRO A 32 0.87 8.03 -5.67
C PRO A 32 1.13 7.52 -4.25
N VAL A 33 0.59 8.17 -3.21
CA VAL A 33 0.78 7.72 -1.82
C VAL A 33 0.17 6.34 -1.62
N VAL A 34 -1.06 6.12 -2.10
CA VAL A 34 -1.71 4.81 -2.01
C VAL A 34 -1.03 3.78 -2.91
N THR A 35 -0.46 4.18 -4.07
CA THR A 35 0.37 3.28 -4.90
C THR A 35 1.55 2.74 -4.14
N TYR A 36 2.24 3.59 -3.39
CA TYR A 36 3.43 3.21 -2.67
C TYR A 36 3.13 2.40 -1.41
N LEU A 37 1.94 2.51 -0.82
CA LEU A 37 1.57 1.78 0.40
C LEU A 37 1.56 0.25 0.20
N GLY A 38 1.10 -0.26 -0.95
CA GLY A 38 1.08 -1.70 -1.22
C GLY A 38 2.49 -2.33 -1.23
N PRO A 39 3.39 -1.88 -2.11
CA PRO A 39 4.79 -2.32 -2.12
C PRO A 39 5.51 -2.07 -0.80
N LEU A 40 5.25 -0.94 -0.13
CA LEU A 40 5.85 -0.62 1.17
C LEU A 40 5.41 -1.64 2.24
N ALA A 41 4.13 -1.97 2.30
CA ALA A 41 3.61 -2.96 3.25
C ALA A 41 4.21 -4.35 2.99
N ALA A 42 4.33 -4.76 1.73
CA ALA A 42 5.02 -6.01 1.38
C ALA A 42 6.50 -5.99 1.78
N ALA A 43 7.19 -4.87 1.57
CA ALA A 43 8.59 -4.68 1.96
C ALA A 43 8.76 -4.72 3.49
N VAL A 44 7.86 -4.11 4.25
CA VAL A 44 7.87 -4.12 5.72
C VAL A 44 7.60 -5.53 6.25
N LEU A 45 6.60 -6.23 5.71
CA LEU A 45 6.30 -7.62 6.10
C LEU A 45 7.49 -8.55 5.84
N THR A 46 8.12 -8.42 4.67
CA THR A 46 9.29 -9.24 4.31
C THR A 46 10.53 -8.84 5.13
N GLY A 47 10.75 -7.55 5.35
CA GLY A 47 11.85 -7.03 6.17
C GLY A 47 11.72 -7.39 7.65
N SER A 48 10.49 -7.50 8.15
CA SER A 48 10.19 -7.93 9.53
C SER A 48 10.79 -9.30 9.84
N LEU A 49 10.85 -10.22 8.87
CA LEU A 49 11.49 -11.53 9.04
C LEU A 49 12.95 -11.41 9.52
N VAL A 50 13.69 -10.48 8.93
CA VAL A 50 15.11 -10.24 9.26
C VAL A 50 15.24 -9.59 10.63
N VAL A 51 14.36 -8.63 10.94
CA VAL A 51 14.34 -7.93 12.24
C VAL A 51 13.99 -8.91 13.37
N GLU A 52 12.97 -9.74 13.18
CA GLU A 52 12.57 -10.80 14.11
C GLU A 52 13.73 -11.75 14.41
N GLN A 53 14.49 -12.13 13.37
CA GLN A 53 15.64 -13.02 13.50
C GLN A 53 16.82 -12.37 14.24
N ILE A 54 17.13 -11.10 13.96
CA ILE A 54 18.25 -10.39 14.60
C ILE A 54 17.96 -10.11 16.07
N PHE A 55 16.74 -9.67 16.39
CA PHE A 55 16.36 -9.29 17.76
C PHE A 55 15.78 -10.45 18.57
N ALA A 56 15.76 -11.67 18.02
CA ALA A 56 15.16 -12.87 18.62
C ALA A 56 13.71 -12.68 19.12
N ILE A 57 12.95 -11.80 18.45
CA ILE A 57 11.55 -11.54 18.76
C ILE A 57 10.73 -12.76 18.31
N PRO A 58 9.84 -13.31 19.18
CA PRO A 58 9.00 -14.43 18.80
C PRO A 58 7.95 -13.98 17.77
N GLY A 59 8.19 -14.29 16.49
CA GLY A 59 7.28 -13.99 15.39
C GLY A 59 7.18 -15.14 14.37
N MET A 60 6.30 -14.96 13.37
CA MET A 60 6.07 -15.97 12.32
C MET A 60 7.30 -16.20 11.45
N GLY A 61 8.18 -15.19 11.31
CA GLY A 61 9.39 -15.30 10.51
C GLY A 61 10.42 -16.26 11.06
N ARG A 62 10.42 -16.46 12.39
CA ARG A 62 11.27 -17.46 13.03
C ARG A 62 10.95 -18.88 12.55
N TYR A 63 9.66 -19.22 12.41
CA TYR A 63 9.25 -20.54 11.91
C TYR A 63 9.73 -20.76 10.47
N PHE A 64 9.68 -19.74 9.63
CA PHE A 64 10.22 -19.81 8.27
C PHE A 64 11.72 -20.17 8.27
N VAL A 65 12.53 -19.47 9.07
CA VAL A 65 13.98 -19.71 9.13
C VAL A 65 14.31 -21.08 9.75
N THR A 66 13.65 -21.45 10.85
CA THR A 66 13.90 -22.74 11.50
C THR A 66 13.50 -23.92 10.62
N SER A 67 12.39 -23.80 9.89
CA SER A 67 11.90 -24.86 9.01
C SER A 67 12.77 -25.06 7.77
N ILE A 68 13.41 -24.00 7.26
CA ILE A 68 14.47 -24.13 6.25
C ILE A 68 15.66 -24.91 6.80
N SER A 69 16.09 -24.60 8.02
CA SER A 69 17.21 -25.29 8.67
C SER A 69 16.90 -26.76 8.96
N SER A 70 15.69 -27.07 9.39
CA SER A 70 15.24 -28.45 9.68
C SER A 70 14.72 -29.22 8.46
N ARG A 71 14.76 -28.61 7.26
CA ARG A 71 14.22 -29.17 6.00
C ARG A 71 12.74 -29.56 6.09
N ASP A 72 11.98 -28.86 6.92
CA ASP A 72 10.54 -29.04 7.07
C ASP A 72 9.80 -28.24 6.00
N TYR A 73 9.78 -28.79 4.79
CA TYR A 73 9.11 -28.18 3.63
C TYR A 73 7.61 -27.92 3.85
N PRO A 74 6.82 -28.79 4.50
CA PRO A 74 5.43 -28.50 4.85
C PRO A 74 5.27 -27.21 5.64
N MET A 75 6.09 -26.99 6.67
CA MET A 75 6.04 -25.75 7.45
C MET A 75 6.43 -24.52 6.62
N VAL A 76 7.49 -24.62 5.80
CA VAL A 76 7.89 -23.52 4.92
C VAL A 76 6.75 -23.14 3.98
N MET A 77 6.11 -24.12 3.35
CA MET A 77 4.97 -23.88 2.46
C MET A 77 3.79 -23.24 3.20
N ALA A 78 3.45 -23.72 4.40
CA ALA A 78 2.37 -23.14 5.19
C ALA A 78 2.62 -21.66 5.52
N VAL A 79 3.83 -21.33 5.96
CA VAL A 79 4.21 -19.95 6.29
C VAL A 79 4.19 -19.05 5.05
N VAL A 80 4.72 -19.53 3.92
CA VAL A 80 4.70 -18.79 2.64
C VAL A 80 3.26 -18.50 2.19
N VAL A 81 2.35 -19.47 2.27
CA VAL A 81 0.94 -19.27 1.90
C VAL A 81 0.28 -18.23 2.80
N ILE A 82 0.53 -18.26 4.11
CA ILE A 82 0.01 -17.25 5.04
C ILE A 82 0.52 -15.85 4.67
N TYR A 83 1.82 -15.68 4.43
CA TYR A 83 2.37 -14.39 4.01
C TYR A 83 1.79 -13.92 2.67
N ALA A 84 1.65 -14.82 1.71
CA ALA A 84 1.04 -14.50 0.41
C ALA A 84 -0.40 -14.03 0.58
N LEU A 85 -1.21 -14.68 1.41
CA LEU A 85 -2.59 -14.27 1.70
C LEU A 85 -2.64 -12.88 2.35
N ILE A 86 -1.74 -12.57 3.28
CA ILE A 86 -1.65 -11.24 3.89
C ILE A 86 -1.32 -10.18 2.84
N ILE A 87 -0.32 -10.44 1.99
CA ILE A 87 0.11 -9.50 0.94
C ILE A 87 -1.04 -9.26 -0.05
N VAL A 88 -1.71 -10.32 -0.50
CA VAL A 88 -2.87 -10.19 -1.39
C VAL A 88 -4.00 -9.42 -0.71
N GLY A 89 -4.26 -9.67 0.57
CA GLY A 89 -5.27 -8.93 1.35
C GLY A 89 -4.95 -7.44 1.48
N VAL A 90 -3.69 -7.09 1.71
CA VAL A 90 -3.23 -5.69 1.75
C VAL A 90 -3.33 -5.04 0.38
N ASN A 91 -2.91 -5.72 -0.70
CA ASN A 91 -3.04 -5.20 -2.05
C ASN A 91 -4.51 -4.96 -2.43
N LEU A 92 -5.40 -5.89 -2.07
CA LEU A 92 -6.84 -5.72 -2.27
C LEU A 92 -7.38 -4.52 -1.49
N LEU A 93 -6.93 -4.32 -0.24
CA LEU A 93 -7.32 -3.16 0.56
C LEU A 93 -6.85 -1.86 -0.08
N VAL A 94 -5.62 -1.84 -0.62
CA VAL A 94 -5.06 -0.72 -1.38
C VAL A 94 -5.91 -0.43 -2.62
N ASP A 95 -6.28 -1.45 -3.39
CA ASP A 95 -7.13 -1.32 -4.59
C ASP A 95 -8.55 -0.79 -4.26
N ILE A 96 -9.14 -1.24 -3.16
CA ILE A 96 -10.43 -0.70 -2.66
C ILE A 96 -10.26 0.77 -2.27
N LEU A 97 -9.19 1.10 -1.55
CA LEU A 97 -8.91 2.47 -1.11
C LEU A 97 -8.72 3.41 -2.31
N TYR A 98 -8.07 2.92 -3.37
CA TYR A 98 -8.00 3.63 -4.65
C TYR A 98 -9.37 3.92 -5.25
N THR A 99 -10.26 2.93 -5.27
CA THR A 99 -11.61 3.09 -5.83
C THR A 99 -12.42 4.13 -5.04
N VAL A 100 -12.24 4.17 -3.71
CA VAL A 100 -12.90 5.15 -2.83
C VAL A 100 -12.30 6.55 -2.97
N ILE A 101 -10.99 6.68 -3.07
CA ILE A 101 -10.29 7.97 -3.22
C ILE A 101 -10.50 8.55 -4.62
N ASP A 102 -10.54 7.70 -5.64
CA ASP A 102 -10.77 8.12 -7.02
C ASP A 102 -11.94 7.40 -7.73
N PRO A 103 -13.20 7.77 -7.42
CA PRO A 103 -14.37 7.29 -8.15
C PRO A 103 -14.44 7.67 -9.65
N ARG A 104 -13.47 8.39 -10.24
CA ARG A 104 -13.44 8.64 -11.69
C ARG A 104 -12.97 7.43 -12.50
N ILE A 105 -12.28 6.48 -11.88
CA ILE A 105 -11.79 5.26 -12.55
C ILE A 105 -12.95 4.34 -12.96
N GLY A 106 -14.14 4.50 -12.36
CA GLY A 106 -15.33 3.71 -12.69
C GLY A 106 -16.14 4.16 -13.91
N HIS A 107 -15.82 5.29 -14.56
CA HIS A 107 -16.54 5.75 -15.76
C HIS A 107 -15.56 5.92 -16.92
N GLY A 108 -15.08 4.79 -17.44
CA GLY A 108 -14.49 4.71 -18.78
C GLY A 108 -15.59 4.71 -19.82
N ASN A 109 -16.04 5.92 -20.21
CA ASN A 109 -16.52 6.32 -21.53
C ASN A 109 -16.11 7.77 -21.73
#